data_AF-A0A819Q9T8-F1
#
_entry.id   AF-A0A819Q9T8-F1
#
_cell.length_a   1.000
_cell.length_b   1.000
_cell.length_c   1.000
_cell.angle_alpha   90.00
_cell.angle_beta   90.00
_cell.angle_gamma   90.00
#
_symmetry.space_group_name_H-M   'P 1'
#
loop_
_entity.id
_entity.type
_entity.pdbx_description
1 polymer ?
#
loop_
_entity_poly.entity_id
_entity_poly.type
_entity_poly.pdbx_seq_one_letter_code
_entity_poly.pdbx_strand_id
1 'polypeptide(L)'
;MKNFIIIFLFISSFQLSTSIEEEILINYNIRNNNNDDLQELENYETEVDPNDHVNIELWNKLNEEDMKQMPEINDYSNEIIAQEWLKWYLRIAERYSQINILLEWNYDTNITEENQKVITAQSLITAPFSRLVLPIAKKFNEYMKYSKNDDLKRIFGRLASSIFSNNDDDVRKTSELYGQLGDLYSTTKVCELNDDKKCYTLAPYLERLMQIEKDYDRLIWAWKGWHDESGNKIRPVYLSYIDLLTKDAKENAYDDLVEYWIQDYEMGNVTEFEGIIDQILKDTMPLYEQLHAYVRGRLCSMYQNRFNCSGPIPAHILGTFLIF
;
A
#
# COMPACT_ATOMS: atom_id res chain seq x y z
N MET A 1 16.35 12.30 -8.20
CA MET A 1 15.17 12.75 -7.45
C MET A 1 13.87 12.09 -7.89
N LYS A 2 13.73 11.60 -9.15
CA LYS A 2 12.62 10.73 -9.56
C LYS A 2 12.41 9.48 -8.66
N ASN A 3 13.47 8.97 -8.02
CA ASN A 3 13.39 7.80 -7.13
C ASN A 3 12.84 8.08 -5.72
N PHE A 4 12.73 9.35 -5.30
CA PHE A 4 12.27 9.68 -3.93
C PHE A 4 10.75 9.58 -3.76
N ILE A 5 10.00 9.74 -4.86
CA ILE A 5 8.52 9.73 -4.86
C ILE A 5 8.00 8.28 -4.96
N ILE A 6 8.75 7.39 -5.61
CA ILE A 6 8.37 6.00 -5.94
C ILE A 6 8.28 5.08 -4.70
N ILE A 7 9.06 5.33 -3.64
CA ILE A 7 9.14 4.45 -2.46
C ILE A 7 8.04 4.77 -1.43
N PHE A 8 7.64 6.04 -1.28
CA PHE A 8 6.55 6.44 -0.38
C PHE A 8 5.18 5.91 -0.85
N LEU A 9 5.05 5.62 -2.15
CA LEU A 9 3.84 5.08 -2.78
C LEU A 9 3.70 3.54 -2.62
N PHE A 10 4.74 2.87 -2.11
CA PHE A 10 4.86 1.41 -2.08
C PHE A 10 4.19 0.75 -0.87
N ILE A 11 4.28 1.40 0.29
CA ILE A 11 3.58 0.95 1.51
C ILE A 11 2.10 1.34 1.41
N SER A 12 1.80 2.46 0.73
CA SER A 12 0.45 2.96 0.63
C SER A 12 -0.41 2.18 -0.36
N SER A 13 0.10 1.66 -1.48
CA SER A 13 -0.78 1.14 -2.56
C SER A 13 -1.53 -0.18 -2.27
N PHE A 14 -1.00 -1.07 -1.44
CA PHE A 14 -1.73 -2.29 -1.01
C PHE A 14 -2.68 -1.97 0.16
N GLN A 15 -2.19 -1.18 1.12
CA GLN A 15 -2.96 -0.63 2.24
C GLN A 15 -4.09 0.30 1.79
N LEU A 16 -3.94 0.99 0.65
CA LEU A 16 -4.99 1.84 0.07
C LEU A 16 -6.11 0.99 -0.52
N SER A 17 -5.85 -0.16 -1.14
CA SER A 17 -6.96 -0.96 -1.70
C SER A 17 -7.95 -1.41 -0.61
N THR A 18 -7.45 -1.77 0.57
CA THR A 18 -8.24 -2.11 1.77
C THR A 18 -8.77 -0.87 2.49
N SER A 19 -7.99 0.20 2.63
CA SER A 19 -8.48 1.48 3.21
C SER A 19 -9.53 2.18 2.34
N ILE A 20 -9.54 1.97 1.02
CA ILE A 20 -10.51 2.56 0.09
C ILE A 20 -11.87 1.88 0.23
N GLU A 21 -11.90 0.56 0.41
CA GLU A 21 -13.15 -0.17 0.69
C GLU A 21 -13.77 0.30 2.02
N GLU A 22 -12.95 0.45 3.06
CA GLU A 22 -13.36 1.01 4.36
C GLU A 22 -13.82 2.48 4.27
N GLU A 23 -13.12 3.34 3.52
CA GLU A 23 -13.48 4.76 3.39
C GLU A 23 -14.76 4.95 2.55
N ILE A 24 -15.01 4.08 1.56
CA ILE A 24 -16.28 4.03 0.81
C ILE A 24 -17.43 3.60 1.73
N LEU A 25 -17.24 2.56 2.54
CA LEU A 25 -18.22 2.09 3.53
C LEU A 25 -18.55 3.16 4.58
N ILE A 26 -17.53 3.82 5.15
CA ILE A 26 -17.69 4.86 6.16
C ILE A 26 -18.39 6.10 5.59
N ASN A 27 -18.01 6.57 4.40
CA ASN A 27 -18.65 7.76 3.81
C ASN A 27 -20.07 7.49 3.31
N TYR A 28 -20.36 6.28 2.81
CA TYR A 28 -21.71 5.88 2.41
C TYR A 28 -22.66 5.82 3.61
N ASN A 29 -22.21 5.23 4.74
CA ASN A 29 -23.01 5.10 5.97
C ASN A 29 -23.26 6.45 6.67
N ILE A 30 -22.32 7.41 6.62
CA ILE A 30 -22.47 8.70 7.30
C ILE A 30 -23.46 9.65 6.59
N ARG A 31 -23.67 9.53 5.27
CA ARG A 31 -24.41 10.55 4.49
C ARG A 31 -25.86 10.18 4.17
N ASN A 32 -26.22 8.90 4.12
CA ASN A 32 -27.58 8.46 3.80
C ASN A 32 -28.46 8.30 5.07
N ASN A 33 -28.80 9.42 5.71
CA ASN A 33 -29.79 9.49 6.80
C ASN A 33 -31.23 9.40 6.27
N ASN A 34 -31.59 8.31 5.59
CA ASN A 34 -32.98 7.97 5.25
C ASN A 34 -33.37 6.70 6.02
N ASN A 35 -34.25 6.87 7.01
CA ASN A 35 -34.61 5.87 8.03
C ASN A 35 -35.25 4.56 7.52
N ASP A 36 -35.63 4.45 6.25
CA ASP A 36 -36.26 3.23 5.72
C ASP A 36 -35.26 2.27 5.05
N ASP A 37 -34.15 2.75 4.48
CA ASP A 37 -33.06 1.90 3.93
C ASP A 37 -32.08 1.43 5.03
N LEU A 38 -32.05 2.13 6.18
CA LEU A 38 -31.24 1.78 7.34
C LEU A 38 -31.65 0.46 7.97
N GLN A 39 -32.94 0.11 7.98
CA GLN A 39 -33.40 -1.08 8.69
C GLN A 39 -33.01 -2.41 8.02
N GLU A 40 -32.71 -2.39 6.71
CA GLU A 40 -32.23 -3.56 5.98
C GLU A 40 -30.70 -3.71 6.04
N LEU A 41 -29.95 -2.62 6.27
CA LEU A 41 -28.48 -2.62 6.41
C LEU A 41 -27.99 -2.63 7.87
N GLU A 42 -28.75 -2.08 8.83
CA GLU A 42 -28.51 -2.22 10.28
C GLU A 42 -28.59 -3.69 10.73
N ASN A 43 -29.34 -4.55 10.02
CA ASN A 43 -29.33 -5.99 10.27
C ASN A 43 -28.02 -6.68 9.84
N TYR A 44 -27.11 -5.98 9.15
CA TYR A 44 -25.77 -6.44 8.80
C TYR A 44 -24.67 -5.80 9.65
N GLU A 45 -25.00 -4.90 10.58
CA GLU A 45 -24.18 -4.62 11.76
C GLU A 45 -24.28 -5.80 12.75
N THR A 46 -23.95 -7.02 12.29
CA THR A 46 -23.41 -7.97 13.26
C THR A 46 -22.06 -7.39 13.66
N GLU A 47 -21.98 -6.85 14.89
CA GLU A 47 -20.72 -6.63 15.59
C GLU A 47 -19.80 -7.81 15.27
N VAL A 48 -18.85 -7.62 14.35
CA VAL A 48 -17.81 -8.61 14.12
C VAL A 48 -16.96 -8.52 15.38
N ASP A 49 -17.17 -9.45 16.32
CA ASP A 49 -16.28 -9.60 17.46
C ASP A 49 -14.86 -9.72 16.88
N PRO A 50 -13.92 -8.84 17.26
CA PRO A 50 -12.54 -8.91 16.80
C PRO A 50 -11.87 -10.26 17.10
N ASN A 51 -12.47 -11.08 17.98
CA ASN A 51 -12.03 -12.43 18.32
C ASN A 51 -12.78 -13.54 17.56
N ASP A 52 -13.86 -13.24 16.83
CA ASP A 52 -14.52 -14.22 15.97
C ASP A 52 -13.65 -14.43 14.73
N HIS A 53 -13.01 -15.59 14.66
CA HIS A 53 -12.26 -16.00 13.48
C HIS A 53 -13.22 -16.02 12.28
N VAL A 54 -12.99 -15.15 11.29
CA VAL A 54 -13.72 -15.20 10.02
C VAL A 54 -13.64 -16.61 9.47
N ASN A 55 -14.80 -17.20 9.24
CA ASN A 55 -14.88 -18.51 8.62
C ASN A 55 -14.66 -18.36 7.12
N ILE A 56 -13.38 -18.42 6.73
CA ILE A 56 -12.91 -18.22 5.35
C ILE A 56 -13.66 -19.11 4.37
N GLU A 57 -13.85 -20.39 4.70
CA GLU A 57 -14.55 -21.34 3.81
C GLU A 57 -16.03 -20.95 3.63
N LEU A 58 -16.73 -20.62 4.73
CA LEU A 58 -18.11 -20.17 4.68
C LEU A 58 -18.25 -18.89 3.86
N TRP A 59 -17.38 -17.92 4.08
CA TRP A 59 -17.48 -16.62 3.44
C TRP A 59 -17.11 -16.65 1.96
N ASN A 60 -16.09 -17.43 1.59
CA ASN A 60 -15.80 -17.71 0.18
C ASN A 60 -17.02 -18.37 -0.49
N LYS A 61 -17.68 -19.33 0.18
CA LYS A 61 -18.90 -19.95 -0.34
C LYS A 61 -20.06 -18.95 -0.49
N LEU A 62 -20.29 -18.09 0.50
CA LEU A 62 -21.33 -17.07 0.40
C LEU A 62 -21.03 -16.04 -0.70
N ASN A 63 -19.77 -15.67 -0.89
CA ASN A 63 -19.33 -14.85 -2.02
C ASN A 63 -19.60 -15.54 -3.35
N GLU A 64 -19.30 -16.84 -3.50
CA GLU A 64 -19.64 -17.59 -4.72
C GLU A 64 -21.14 -17.64 -5.01
N GLU A 65 -21.98 -17.69 -3.96
CA GLU A 65 -23.44 -17.66 -4.09
C GLU A 65 -23.96 -16.28 -4.48
N ASP A 66 -23.48 -15.21 -3.85
CA ASP A 66 -23.85 -13.83 -4.18
C ASP A 66 -23.31 -13.41 -5.55
N MET A 67 -22.15 -13.91 -5.98
CA MET A 67 -21.62 -13.66 -7.34
C MET A 67 -22.59 -14.10 -8.43
N LYS A 68 -23.39 -15.16 -8.20
CA LYS A 68 -24.41 -15.65 -9.14
C LYS A 68 -25.65 -14.73 -9.20
N GLN A 69 -25.80 -13.84 -8.24
CA GLN A 69 -26.92 -12.91 -8.09
C GLN A 69 -26.55 -11.50 -8.58
N MET A 70 -25.50 -11.36 -9.40
CA MET A 70 -25.12 -10.06 -9.97
C MET A 70 -26.30 -9.44 -10.71
N PRO A 71 -26.67 -8.18 -10.42
CA PRO A 71 -27.73 -7.47 -11.13
C PRO A 71 -27.46 -7.37 -12.64
N GLU A 72 -28.52 -7.48 -13.45
CA GLU A 72 -28.41 -7.21 -14.89
C GLU A 72 -28.20 -5.72 -15.14
N ILE A 73 -27.15 -5.38 -15.89
CA ILE A 73 -26.86 -4.00 -16.26
C ILE A 73 -27.31 -3.77 -17.69
N ASN A 74 -28.50 -3.17 -17.85
CA ASN A 74 -29.06 -2.83 -19.16
C ASN A 74 -28.76 -1.37 -19.59
N ASP A 75 -28.40 -0.48 -18.65
CA ASP A 75 -28.07 0.92 -18.89
C ASP A 75 -27.02 1.42 -17.88
N TYR A 76 -25.82 1.74 -18.36
CA TYR A 76 -24.71 2.24 -17.54
C TYR A 76 -24.82 3.73 -17.19
N SER A 77 -25.76 4.46 -17.80
CA SER A 77 -26.01 5.86 -17.51
C SER A 77 -27.03 6.07 -16.38
N ASN A 78 -27.72 5.01 -15.96
CA ASN A 78 -28.78 5.07 -14.97
C ASN A 78 -28.21 4.94 -13.55
N GLU A 79 -28.40 5.98 -12.73
CA GLU A 79 -27.91 6.04 -11.35
C GLU A 79 -28.55 4.98 -10.43
N ILE A 80 -29.81 4.57 -10.67
CA ILE A 80 -30.49 3.54 -9.87
C ILE A 80 -29.86 2.17 -10.12
N ILE A 81 -29.59 1.83 -11.38
CA ILE A 81 -28.92 0.57 -11.73
C ILE A 81 -27.49 0.56 -11.18
N ALA A 82 -26.81 1.69 -11.23
CA ALA A 82 -25.48 1.85 -10.65
C ALA A 82 -25.50 1.62 -9.12
N GLN A 83 -26.51 2.12 -8.41
CA GLN A 83 -26.71 1.89 -6.98
C GLN A 83 -27.04 0.43 -6.66
N GLU A 84 -27.92 -0.22 -7.43
CA GLU A 84 -28.24 -1.64 -7.25
C GLU A 84 -27.01 -2.53 -7.45
N TRP A 85 -26.23 -2.28 -8.50
CA TRP A 85 -24.96 -2.97 -8.72
C TRP A 85 -23.96 -2.70 -7.61
N LEU A 86 -23.87 -1.46 -7.11
CA LEU A 86 -22.98 -1.10 -6.01
C LEU A 86 -23.35 -1.84 -4.70
N LYS A 87 -24.65 -1.97 -4.38
CA LYS A 87 -25.11 -2.75 -3.22
C LYS A 87 -24.66 -4.22 -3.31
N TRP A 88 -24.74 -4.81 -4.51
CA TRP A 88 -24.22 -6.17 -4.76
C TRP A 88 -22.70 -6.25 -4.62
N TYR A 89 -21.97 -5.28 -5.20
CA TYR A 89 -20.51 -5.19 -5.11
C TYR A 89 -20.03 -5.14 -3.66
N LEU A 90 -20.59 -4.21 -2.87
CA LEU A 90 -20.16 -3.94 -1.50
C LEU A 90 -20.30 -5.16 -0.60
N ARG A 91 -21.40 -5.92 -0.74
CA ARG A 91 -21.63 -7.16 0.03
C ARG A 91 -20.51 -8.20 -0.16
N ILE A 92 -20.01 -8.33 -1.39
CA ILE A 92 -18.97 -9.29 -1.72
C ILE A 92 -17.59 -8.74 -1.32
N ALA A 93 -17.33 -7.48 -1.65
CA ALA A 93 -16.09 -6.79 -1.34
C ALA A 93 -15.81 -6.79 0.16
N GLU A 94 -16.79 -6.45 1.00
CA GLU A 94 -16.67 -6.43 2.46
C GLU A 94 -16.15 -7.77 3.02
N ARG A 95 -16.76 -8.88 2.61
CA ARG A 95 -16.35 -10.22 3.06
C ARG A 95 -14.96 -10.60 2.56
N TYR A 96 -14.63 -10.30 1.30
CA TYR A 96 -13.27 -10.54 0.80
C TYR A 96 -12.24 -9.68 1.54
N SER A 97 -12.56 -8.42 1.82
CA SER A 97 -11.70 -7.49 2.55
C SER A 97 -11.37 -8.01 3.95
N GLN A 98 -12.40 -8.38 4.71
CA GLN A 98 -12.28 -8.95 6.04
C GLN A 98 -11.50 -10.29 6.05
N ILE A 99 -11.69 -11.18 5.05
CA ILE A 99 -10.83 -12.38 4.90
C ILE A 99 -9.37 -11.96 4.67
N ASN A 100 -9.12 -11.07 3.70
CA ASN A 100 -7.77 -10.67 3.31
C ASN A 100 -7.01 -10.02 4.48
N ILE A 101 -7.65 -9.08 5.18
CA ILE A 101 -7.07 -8.38 6.35
C ILE A 101 -6.66 -9.38 7.44
N LEU A 102 -7.47 -10.41 7.70
CA LEU A 102 -7.13 -11.43 8.71
C LEU A 102 -6.01 -12.34 8.26
N LEU A 103 -5.95 -12.68 6.97
CA LEU A 103 -4.85 -13.48 6.43
C LEU A 103 -3.53 -12.70 6.45
N GLU A 104 -3.56 -11.43 6.05
CA GLU A 104 -2.43 -10.49 6.15
C GLU A 104 -1.96 -10.35 7.60
N TRP A 105 -2.88 -10.09 8.54
CA TRP A 105 -2.56 -10.02 9.96
C TRP A 105 -1.89 -11.30 10.47
N ASN A 106 -2.42 -12.48 10.11
CA ASN A 106 -1.85 -13.76 10.51
C ASN A 106 -0.44 -13.98 9.95
N TYR A 107 -0.17 -13.53 8.73
CA TYR A 107 1.17 -13.60 8.14
C TYR A 107 2.12 -12.59 8.80
N ASP A 108 1.72 -11.32 8.93
CA ASP A 108 2.56 -10.27 9.52
C ASP A 108 2.92 -10.54 10.98
N THR A 109 2.00 -11.15 11.74
CA THR A 109 2.24 -11.54 13.14
C THR A 109 2.90 -12.91 13.30
N ASN A 110 2.89 -13.75 12.26
CA ASN A 110 3.52 -15.07 12.26
C ASN A 110 4.03 -15.45 10.86
N ILE A 111 5.21 -14.93 10.52
CA ILE A 111 5.81 -15.09 9.20
C ILE A 111 6.25 -16.54 9.00
N THR A 112 5.49 -17.26 8.18
CA THR A 112 5.74 -18.67 7.83
C THR A 112 5.39 -18.94 6.38
N GLU A 113 6.04 -19.93 5.77
CA GLU A 113 5.75 -20.36 4.40
C GLU A 113 4.28 -20.79 4.23
N GLU A 114 3.67 -21.35 5.27
CA GLU A 114 2.27 -21.77 5.24
C GLU A 114 1.33 -20.56 5.17
N ASN A 115 1.52 -19.56 6.04
CA ASN A 115 0.71 -18.34 6.01
C ASN A 115 0.86 -17.59 4.68
N GLN A 116 2.08 -17.55 4.11
CA GLN A 116 2.31 -16.98 2.78
C GLN A 116 1.51 -17.71 1.70
N LYS A 117 1.52 -19.06 1.71
CA LYS A 117 0.74 -19.86 0.75
C LYS A 117 -0.77 -19.59 0.85
N VAL A 118 -1.28 -19.41 2.07
CA VAL A 118 -2.70 -19.12 2.29
C VAL A 118 -3.07 -17.75 1.70
N ILE A 119 -2.28 -16.70 1.92
CA ILE A 119 -2.50 -15.38 1.29
C ILE A 119 -2.46 -15.49 -0.23
N THR A 120 -1.44 -16.15 -0.78
CA THR A 120 -1.32 -16.31 -2.24
C THR A 120 -2.50 -17.11 -2.82
N ALA A 121 -2.96 -18.15 -2.14
CA ALA A 121 -4.15 -18.90 -2.55
C ALA A 121 -5.42 -18.02 -2.50
N GLN A 122 -5.59 -17.21 -1.46
CA GLN A 122 -6.72 -16.29 -1.36
C GLN A 122 -6.70 -15.22 -2.45
N SER A 123 -5.52 -14.72 -2.85
CA SER A 123 -5.41 -13.76 -3.96
C SER A 123 -5.98 -14.33 -5.27
N LEU A 124 -5.83 -15.63 -5.51
CA LEU A 124 -6.38 -16.33 -6.67
C LEU A 124 -7.89 -16.61 -6.56
N ILE A 125 -8.42 -16.76 -5.34
CA ILE A 125 -9.85 -16.89 -5.08
C ILE A 125 -10.57 -15.56 -5.35
N THR A 126 -9.99 -14.44 -4.95
CA THR A 126 -10.57 -13.11 -5.15
C THR A 126 -10.38 -12.59 -6.59
N ALA A 127 -9.37 -13.08 -7.32
CA ALA A 127 -9.06 -12.60 -8.67
C ALA A 127 -10.22 -12.61 -9.68
N PRO A 128 -11.06 -13.66 -9.78
CA PRO A 128 -12.23 -13.65 -10.67
C PRO A 128 -13.22 -12.52 -10.36
N PHE A 129 -13.40 -12.17 -9.09
CA PHE A 129 -14.26 -11.04 -8.70
C PHE A 129 -13.67 -9.72 -9.22
N SER A 130 -12.39 -9.46 -8.96
CA SER A 130 -11.70 -8.26 -9.48
C SER A 130 -11.78 -8.14 -11.01
N ARG A 131 -11.59 -9.26 -11.73
CA ARG A 131 -11.69 -9.32 -13.20
C ARG A 131 -13.12 -9.06 -13.73
N LEU A 132 -14.13 -9.43 -12.96
CA LEU A 132 -15.53 -9.16 -13.30
C LEU A 132 -15.90 -7.69 -13.04
N VAL A 133 -15.51 -7.15 -11.89
CA VAL A 133 -15.97 -5.84 -11.43
C VAL A 133 -15.24 -4.68 -12.10
N LEU A 134 -13.94 -4.79 -12.36
CA LEU A 134 -13.14 -3.68 -12.88
C LEU A 134 -13.64 -3.16 -14.25
N PRO A 135 -13.92 -4.01 -15.26
CA PRO A 135 -14.48 -3.56 -16.54
C PRO A 135 -15.87 -2.92 -16.38
N ILE A 136 -16.69 -3.45 -15.46
CA ILE A 136 -18.02 -2.91 -15.16
C ILE A 136 -17.91 -1.52 -14.53
N ALA A 137 -17.04 -1.36 -13.53
CA ALA A 137 -16.78 -0.09 -12.87
C ALA A 137 -16.21 0.96 -13.83
N LYS A 138 -15.25 0.59 -14.68
CA LYS A 138 -14.73 1.45 -15.75
C LYS A 138 -15.85 1.97 -16.66
N LYS A 139 -16.76 1.07 -17.06
CA LYS A 139 -17.89 1.44 -17.92
C LYS A 139 -18.94 2.32 -17.23
N PHE A 140 -19.26 2.07 -15.97
CA PHE A 140 -20.09 3.01 -15.19
C PHE A 140 -19.43 4.39 -15.05
N ASN A 141 -18.12 4.43 -14.79
CA ASN A 141 -17.38 5.69 -14.60
C ASN A 141 -17.39 6.58 -15.86
N GLU A 142 -17.52 6.02 -17.07
CA GLU A 142 -17.72 6.79 -18.30
C GLU A 142 -18.96 7.71 -18.24
N TYR A 143 -19.98 7.33 -17.45
CA TYR A 143 -21.22 8.09 -17.26
C TYR A 143 -21.26 8.78 -15.88
N MET A 144 -20.92 8.06 -14.81
CA MET A 144 -21.01 8.55 -13.42
C MET A 144 -20.11 9.74 -13.14
N LYS A 145 -19.04 9.95 -13.92
CA LYS A 145 -18.24 11.18 -13.85
C LYS A 145 -19.04 12.48 -14.11
N TYR A 146 -20.20 12.37 -14.75
CA TYR A 146 -21.15 13.47 -15.00
C TYR A 146 -22.42 13.40 -14.15
N SER A 147 -22.51 12.43 -13.23
CA SER A 147 -23.62 12.33 -12.28
C SER A 147 -23.73 13.61 -11.45
N LYS A 148 -24.97 13.95 -11.07
CA LYS A 148 -25.22 15.02 -10.08
C LYS A 148 -25.01 14.54 -8.65
N ASN A 149 -24.91 13.23 -8.45
CA ASN A 149 -24.58 12.62 -7.18
C ASN A 149 -23.06 12.53 -7.05
N ASP A 150 -22.49 13.40 -6.21
CA ASP A 150 -21.05 13.47 -5.98
C ASP A 150 -20.48 12.16 -5.39
N ASP A 151 -21.28 11.41 -4.63
CA ASP A 151 -20.85 10.13 -4.06
C ASP A 151 -20.74 9.07 -5.15
N LEU A 152 -21.72 8.95 -6.06
CA LEU A 152 -21.63 8.02 -7.20
C LEU A 152 -20.45 8.36 -8.10
N LYS A 153 -20.24 9.65 -8.37
CA LYS A 153 -19.08 10.12 -9.12
C LYS A 153 -17.77 9.68 -8.48
N ARG A 154 -17.60 9.87 -7.17
CA ARG A 154 -16.38 9.50 -6.45
C ARG A 154 -16.20 7.98 -6.36
N ILE A 155 -17.25 7.25 -6.00
CA ILE A 155 -17.20 5.79 -5.84
C ILE A 155 -16.83 5.12 -7.16
N PHE A 156 -17.53 5.43 -8.26
CA PHE A 156 -17.21 4.83 -9.56
C PHE A 156 -15.88 5.32 -10.13
N GLY A 157 -15.48 6.56 -9.83
CA GLY A 157 -14.13 7.03 -10.12
C GLY A 157 -13.07 6.14 -9.50
N ARG A 158 -13.21 5.85 -8.20
CA ARG A 158 -12.28 5.00 -7.44
C ARG A 158 -12.34 3.53 -7.87
N LEU A 159 -13.52 2.95 -8.05
CA LEU A 159 -13.68 1.56 -8.49
C LEU A 159 -13.11 1.32 -9.90
N ALA A 160 -13.12 2.33 -10.76
CA ALA A 160 -12.50 2.26 -12.09
C ALA A 160 -10.96 2.38 -12.07
N SER A 161 -10.39 2.86 -10.96
CA SER A 161 -8.98 3.12 -10.76
C SER A 161 -8.27 1.92 -10.12
N SER A 162 -7.87 0.96 -10.95
CA SER A 162 -7.14 -0.23 -10.50
C SER A 162 -6.16 -0.71 -11.57
N ILE A 163 -5.06 -1.30 -11.12
CA ILE A 163 -4.08 -2.02 -11.94
C ILE A 163 -4.17 -3.54 -11.73
N PHE A 164 -5.34 -4.06 -11.38
CA PHE A 164 -5.50 -5.50 -11.19
C PHE A 164 -5.14 -6.26 -12.47
N SER A 165 -4.33 -7.31 -12.33
CA SER A 165 -3.86 -8.11 -13.47
C SER A 165 -4.95 -9.06 -13.96
N ASN A 166 -5.09 -9.20 -15.27
CA ASN A 166 -6.04 -10.16 -15.87
C ASN A 166 -5.47 -11.58 -15.97
N ASN A 167 -4.25 -11.82 -15.48
CA ASN A 167 -3.53 -13.08 -15.59
C ASN A 167 -3.24 -13.68 -14.20
N ASP A 168 -3.71 -14.92 -13.96
CA ASP A 168 -3.56 -15.59 -12.66
C ASP A 168 -2.09 -15.88 -12.28
N ASP A 169 -1.19 -16.08 -13.26
CA ASP A 169 0.25 -16.21 -12.99
C ASP A 169 0.86 -14.90 -12.53
N ASP A 170 0.39 -13.78 -13.06
CA ASP A 170 0.86 -12.46 -12.64
C ASP A 170 0.31 -12.09 -11.27
N VAL A 171 -0.98 -12.34 -10.99
CA VAL A 171 -1.58 -12.20 -9.65
C VAL A 171 -0.77 -12.99 -8.61
N ARG A 172 -0.49 -14.26 -8.90
CA ARG A 172 0.30 -15.12 -8.01
C ARG A 172 1.71 -14.56 -7.78
N LYS A 173 2.43 -14.21 -8.85
CA LYS A 173 3.79 -13.67 -8.75
C LYS A 173 3.83 -12.35 -7.98
N THR A 174 2.85 -11.46 -8.17
CA THR A 174 2.71 -10.21 -7.42
C THR A 174 2.61 -10.50 -5.93
N SER A 175 1.73 -11.42 -5.52
CA SER A 175 1.58 -11.85 -4.12
C SER A 175 2.86 -12.48 -3.56
N GLU A 176 3.52 -13.37 -4.30
CA GLU A 176 4.76 -14.03 -3.89
C GLU A 176 5.92 -13.04 -3.75
N LEU A 177 6.08 -12.10 -4.69
CA LEU A 177 7.13 -11.09 -4.65
C LEU A 177 6.91 -10.10 -3.50
N TYR A 178 5.65 -9.71 -3.25
CA TYR A 178 5.30 -8.85 -2.12
C TYR A 178 5.65 -9.52 -0.77
N GLY A 179 5.25 -10.77 -0.58
CA GLY A 179 5.62 -11.56 0.60
C GLY A 179 7.14 -11.69 0.76
N GLN A 180 7.87 -12.00 -0.33
CA GLN A 180 9.33 -12.06 -0.30
C GLN A 180 9.99 -10.74 0.11
N LEU A 181 9.45 -9.58 -0.31
CA LEU A 181 9.96 -8.28 0.13
C LEU A 181 9.74 -8.08 1.64
N GLY A 182 8.55 -8.43 2.15
CA GLY A 182 8.23 -8.39 3.58
C GLY A 182 9.12 -9.32 4.41
N ASP A 183 9.32 -10.56 3.95
CA ASP A 183 10.21 -11.55 4.58
C ASP A 183 11.65 -11.06 4.66
N LEU A 184 12.20 -10.59 3.54
CA LEU A 184 13.58 -10.10 3.48
C LEU A 184 13.77 -8.91 4.42
N TYR A 185 12.80 -8.00 4.47
CA TYR A 185 12.87 -6.84 5.34
C TYR A 185 12.75 -7.20 6.83
N SER A 186 11.83 -8.08 7.21
CA SER A 186 11.57 -8.43 8.62
C SER A 186 12.60 -9.40 9.21
N THR A 187 13.17 -10.29 8.40
CA THR A 187 14.03 -11.39 8.88
C THR A 187 15.52 -11.16 8.69
N THR A 188 15.94 -10.13 7.92
CA THR A 188 17.36 -9.82 7.73
C THR A 188 18.04 -9.51 9.07
N LYS A 189 19.27 -10.03 9.22
CA LYS A 189 20.09 -9.84 10.42
C LYS A 189 21.46 -9.32 10.02
N VAL A 190 22.01 -8.45 10.87
CA VAL A 190 23.38 -7.94 10.76
C VAL A 190 24.19 -8.51 11.91
N CYS A 191 25.28 -9.21 11.60
CA CYS A 191 26.13 -9.85 12.59
C CYS A 191 27.35 -8.98 12.96
N GLU A 192 27.85 -9.18 14.18
CA GLU A 192 29.08 -8.55 14.65
C GLU A 192 30.30 -9.03 13.86
N LEU A 193 31.22 -8.11 13.55
CA LEU A 193 32.44 -8.42 12.78
C LEU A 193 33.33 -9.51 13.41
N ASN A 194 33.28 -9.65 14.74
CA ASN A 194 34.13 -10.56 15.51
C ASN A 194 33.35 -11.74 16.12
N ASP A 195 32.04 -11.84 15.87
CA ASP A 195 31.19 -12.88 16.46
C ASP A 195 29.94 -13.12 15.60
N ASP A 196 30.05 -14.06 14.65
CA ASP A 196 28.95 -14.45 13.75
C ASP A 196 27.72 -15.02 14.48
N LYS A 197 27.82 -15.27 15.80
CA LYS A 197 26.68 -15.72 16.61
C LYS A 197 25.86 -14.55 17.16
N LYS A 198 26.40 -13.33 17.12
CA LYS A 198 25.70 -12.11 17.58
C LYS A 198 25.16 -11.35 16.39
N CYS A 199 23.90 -11.63 16.06
CA CYS A 199 23.21 -10.99 14.95
C CYS A 199 21.94 -10.27 15.41
N TYR A 200 21.68 -9.12 14.81
CA TYR A 200 20.61 -8.21 15.19
C TYR A 200 19.69 -7.93 14.02
N THR A 201 18.38 -8.01 14.25
CA THR A 201 17.34 -7.57 13.31
C THR A 201 17.22 -6.05 13.32
N LEU A 202 16.58 -5.48 12.28
CA LEU A 202 16.32 -4.04 12.20
C LEU A 202 15.56 -3.54 13.43
N ALA A 203 14.34 -4.02 13.61
CA ALA A 203 13.52 -3.74 14.77
C ALA A 203 13.61 -4.89 15.81
N PRO A 204 13.68 -4.59 17.11
CA PRO A 204 13.89 -3.25 17.69
C PRO A 204 15.38 -2.86 17.76
N TYR A 205 16.31 -3.76 17.44
CA TYR A 205 17.70 -3.64 17.87
C TYR A 205 18.50 -2.57 17.12
N LEU A 206 18.63 -2.70 15.80
CA LEU A 206 19.44 -1.77 15.02
C LEU A 206 18.80 -0.37 15.05
N GLU A 207 17.48 -0.26 14.95
CA GLU A 207 16.76 1.02 15.07
C GLU A 207 17.09 1.74 16.38
N ARG A 208 16.98 1.01 17.51
CA ARG A 208 17.33 1.56 18.82
C ARG A 208 18.80 1.94 18.90
N LEU A 209 19.69 1.13 18.33
CA LEU A 209 21.13 1.44 18.26
C LEU A 209 21.35 2.76 17.53
N MET A 210 20.75 2.97 16.36
CA MET A 210 20.90 4.23 15.60
C MET A 210 20.40 5.46 16.37
N GLN A 211 19.41 5.30 17.24
CA GLN A 211 18.84 6.39 18.05
C GLN A 211 19.72 6.77 19.24
N ILE A 212 20.33 5.80 19.92
CA ILE A 212 21.01 6.03 21.21
C ILE A 212 22.53 6.09 21.10
N GLU A 213 23.09 5.38 20.12
CA GLU A 213 24.53 5.22 19.96
C GLU A 213 25.18 6.50 19.44
N LYS A 214 26.41 6.75 19.88
CA LYS A 214 27.19 7.93 19.54
C LYS A 214 28.57 7.58 19.01
N ASP A 215 28.95 6.30 19.05
CA ASP A 215 30.17 5.85 18.40
C ASP A 215 30.02 5.81 16.88
N TYR A 216 30.88 6.56 16.19
CA TYR A 216 30.79 6.74 14.74
C TYR A 216 31.01 5.43 13.97
N ASP A 217 31.98 4.62 14.39
CA ASP A 217 32.31 3.35 13.72
C ASP A 217 31.20 2.31 13.96
N ARG A 218 30.58 2.34 15.13
CA ARG A 218 29.42 1.51 15.47
C ARG A 218 28.20 1.85 14.63
N LEU A 219 27.93 3.15 14.43
CA LEU A 219 26.85 3.61 13.56
C LEU A 219 27.12 3.26 12.09
N ILE A 220 28.37 3.31 11.64
CA ILE A 220 28.74 2.82 10.30
C ILE A 220 28.47 1.32 10.17
N TRP A 221 28.90 0.51 11.13
CA TRP A 221 28.67 -0.94 11.09
C TRP A 221 27.18 -1.25 10.99
N ALA A 222 26.34 -0.61 11.80
CA ALA A 222 24.90 -0.84 11.77
C ALA A 222 24.29 -0.38 10.44
N TRP A 223 24.59 0.84 10.00
CA TRP A 223 24.04 1.41 8.76
C TRP A 223 24.48 0.61 7.53
N LYS A 224 25.78 0.39 7.39
CA LYS A 224 26.35 -0.31 6.24
C LYS A 224 25.96 -1.79 6.26
N GLY A 225 26.06 -2.45 7.42
CA GLY A 225 25.71 -3.86 7.56
C GLY A 225 24.26 -4.13 7.18
N TRP A 226 23.33 -3.25 7.58
CA TRP A 226 21.94 -3.37 7.17
C TRP A 226 21.76 -3.28 5.66
N HIS A 227 22.34 -2.27 5.01
CA HIS A 227 22.20 -2.08 3.56
C HIS A 227 22.92 -3.17 2.75
N ASP A 228 24.06 -3.66 3.23
CA ASP A 228 24.80 -4.74 2.59
C ASP A 228 24.01 -6.07 2.67
N GLU A 229 23.37 -6.36 3.83
CA GLU A 229 22.65 -7.62 4.06
C GLU A 229 21.23 -7.64 3.48
N SER A 230 20.51 -6.52 3.55
CA SER A 230 19.13 -6.41 3.06
C SER A 230 19.07 -5.93 1.61
N GLY A 231 19.72 -4.81 1.29
CA GLY A 231 19.58 -4.10 0.02
C GLY A 231 19.97 -4.95 -1.19
N ASN A 232 21.04 -5.74 -1.09
CA ASN A 232 21.48 -6.63 -2.17
C ASN A 232 20.45 -7.73 -2.49
N LYS A 233 19.74 -8.23 -1.47
CA LYS A 233 18.72 -9.30 -1.61
C LYS A 233 17.37 -8.72 -2.07
N ILE A 234 17.00 -7.55 -1.55
CA ILE A 234 15.75 -6.84 -1.88
C ILE A 234 15.76 -6.36 -3.34
N ARG A 235 16.88 -5.82 -3.82
CA ARG A 235 16.96 -5.18 -5.15
C ARG A 235 16.39 -6.03 -6.31
N PRO A 236 16.80 -7.29 -6.55
CA PRO A 236 16.26 -8.07 -7.66
C PRO A 236 14.76 -8.40 -7.52
N VAL A 237 14.28 -8.64 -6.29
CA VAL A 237 12.86 -8.90 -6.00
C VAL A 237 12.04 -7.63 -6.27
N TYR A 238 12.50 -6.49 -5.77
CA TYR A 238 11.85 -5.19 -5.95
C TYR A 238 11.74 -4.80 -7.43
N LEU A 239 12.82 -4.97 -8.21
CA LEU A 239 12.77 -4.69 -9.64
C LEU A 239 11.76 -5.58 -10.37
N SER A 240 11.73 -6.88 -10.05
CA SER A 240 10.77 -7.81 -10.65
C SER A 240 9.32 -7.44 -10.30
N TYR A 241 9.09 -6.98 -9.07
CA TYR A 241 7.79 -6.55 -8.60
C TYR A 241 7.35 -5.24 -9.28
N ILE A 242 8.24 -4.25 -9.40
CA ILE A 242 7.99 -3.00 -10.15
C ILE A 242 7.72 -3.26 -11.62
N ASP A 243 8.47 -4.15 -12.26
CA ASP A 243 8.27 -4.50 -13.67
C ASP A 243 6.88 -5.08 -13.90
N LEU A 244 6.40 -5.91 -12.96
CA LEU A 244 5.07 -6.51 -12.99
C LEU A 244 3.97 -5.46 -12.79
N LEU A 245 4.09 -4.61 -11.76
CA LEU A 245 3.13 -3.52 -11.55
C LEU A 245 3.10 -2.52 -12.71
N THR A 246 4.25 -2.24 -13.32
CA THR A 246 4.35 -1.36 -14.50
C THR A 246 3.68 -1.99 -15.71
N LYS A 247 3.81 -3.31 -15.90
CA LYS A 247 3.08 -4.05 -16.93
C LYS A 247 1.57 -3.94 -16.68
N ASP A 248 1.11 -4.24 -15.47
CA ASP A 248 -0.31 -4.22 -15.13
C ASP A 248 -0.93 -2.81 -15.24
N ALA A 249 -0.16 -1.76 -14.93
CA ALA A 249 -0.56 -0.37 -15.14
C ALA A 249 -0.83 -0.06 -16.62
N LYS A 250 0.07 -0.49 -17.51
CA LYS A 250 -0.09 -0.32 -18.97
C LYS A 250 -1.28 -1.10 -19.52
N GLU A 251 -1.47 -2.33 -19.04
CA GLU A 251 -2.64 -3.14 -19.41
C GLU A 251 -3.96 -2.51 -18.94
N ASN A 252 -3.90 -1.66 -17.91
CA ASN A 252 -5.04 -0.93 -17.37
C ASN A 252 -5.19 0.51 -17.86
N ALA A 253 -4.49 0.87 -18.95
CA ALA A 253 -4.55 2.15 -19.65
C ALA A 253 -3.92 3.35 -18.92
N TYR A 254 -2.93 3.09 -18.07
CA TYR A 254 -2.01 4.11 -17.56
C TYR A 254 -0.73 4.13 -18.41
N ASP A 255 -0.11 5.30 -18.57
CA ASP A 255 1.17 5.48 -19.27
C ASP A 255 2.31 4.77 -18.53
N ASP A 256 2.31 4.90 -17.20
CA ASP A 256 3.21 4.20 -16.30
C ASP A 256 2.59 4.00 -14.90
N LEU A 257 3.33 3.32 -14.02
CA LEU A 257 2.92 3.07 -12.65
C LEU A 257 2.81 4.35 -11.81
N VAL A 258 3.56 5.40 -12.16
CA VAL A 258 3.53 6.67 -11.42
C VAL A 258 2.22 7.38 -11.68
N GLU A 259 1.71 7.39 -12.92
CA GLU A 259 0.39 7.94 -13.23
C GLU A 259 -0.71 7.27 -12.40
N TYR A 260 -0.67 5.93 -12.28
CA TYR A 260 -1.58 5.20 -11.41
C TYR A 260 -1.49 5.65 -9.95
N TRP A 261 -0.28 5.79 -9.41
CA TRP A 261 -0.11 6.16 -8.00
C TRP A 261 -0.54 7.60 -7.69
N ILE A 262 -0.25 8.56 -8.57
CA ILE A 262 -0.58 9.95 -8.29
C ILE A 262 -2.06 10.27 -8.53
N GLN A 263 -2.82 9.37 -9.18
CA GLN A 263 -4.24 9.59 -9.45
C GLN A 263 -5.04 9.84 -8.15
N ASP A 264 -4.54 9.33 -7.02
CA ASP A 264 -5.18 9.50 -5.71
C ASP A 264 -5.28 10.96 -5.28
N TYR A 265 -4.41 11.81 -5.81
CA TYR A 265 -4.43 13.26 -5.60
C TYR A 265 -5.43 13.99 -6.51
N GLU A 266 -6.08 13.27 -7.44
CA GLU A 266 -7.10 13.79 -8.36
C GLU A 266 -6.61 15.02 -9.16
N MET A 267 -5.29 15.09 -9.40
CA MET A 267 -4.64 16.13 -10.19
C MET A 267 -4.65 15.73 -11.66
N GLY A 268 -4.87 16.71 -12.55
CA GLY A 268 -5.21 16.43 -13.95
C GLY A 268 -4.10 15.78 -14.79
N ASN A 269 -2.83 15.84 -14.34
CA ASN A 269 -1.70 15.10 -14.93
C ASN A 269 -0.47 15.10 -13.99
N VAL A 270 0.50 14.24 -14.30
CA VAL A 270 1.78 14.09 -13.58
C VAL A 270 2.58 15.39 -13.50
N THR A 271 2.56 16.21 -14.56
CA THR A 271 3.35 17.45 -14.61
C THR A 271 2.87 18.49 -13.61
N GLU A 272 1.55 18.59 -13.42
CA GLU A 272 0.94 19.48 -12.42
C GLU A 272 1.32 19.03 -11.01
N PHE A 273 1.21 17.73 -10.71
CA PHE A 273 1.61 17.17 -9.43
C PHE A 273 3.09 17.45 -9.13
N GLU A 274 4.00 17.10 -10.05
CA GLU A 274 5.44 17.36 -9.90
C GLU A 274 5.73 18.85 -9.71
N GLY A 275 5.04 19.74 -10.45
CA GLY A 275 5.20 21.19 -10.33
C GLY A 275 4.81 21.73 -8.94
N ILE A 276 3.74 21.21 -8.34
CA ILE A 276 3.31 21.58 -6.99
C ILE A 276 4.33 21.10 -5.95
N ILE A 277 4.79 19.85 -6.06
CA ILE A 277 5.81 19.30 -5.15
C ILE A 277 7.12 20.09 -5.25
N ASP A 278 7.56 20.42 -6.47
CA ASP A 278 8.74 21.25 -6.69
C ASP A 278 8.61 22.64 -6.07
N GLN A 279 7.42 23.25 -6.13
CA GLN A 279 7.17 24.55 -5.53
C GLN A 279 7.20 24.48 -4.00
N ILE A 280 6.54 23.48 -3.40
CA ILE A 280 6.58 23.24 -1.95
C ILE A 280 8.03 23.02 -1.48
N LEU A 281 8.81 22.24 -2.24
CA LEU A 281 10.22 22.00 -1.91
C LEU A 281 11.03 23.30 -1.98
N LYS A 282 10.83 24.14 -3.00
CA LYS A 282 11.50 25.45 -3.12
C LYS A 282 11.15 26.37 -1.95
N ASP A 283 9.88 26.42 -1.56
CA ASP A 283 9.41 27.30 -0.49
C ASP A 283 9.91 26.85 0.89
N THR A 284 10.11 25.54 1.08
CA THR A 284 10.62 24.96 2.34
C THR A 284 12.15 24.91 2.41
N MET A 285 12.85 24.98 1.27
CA MET A 285 14.31 24.87 1.19
C MET A 285 15.06 25.87 2.10
N PRO A 286 14.69 27.16 2.19
CA PRO A 286 15.40 28.10 3.06
C PRO A 286 15.40 27.69 4.53
N LEU A 287 14.28 27.13 5.03
CA LEU A 287 14.19 26.63 6.39
C LEU A 287 15.02 25.35 6.56
N TYR A 288 14.92 24.42 5.60
CA TYR A 288 15.70 23.19 5.60
C TYR A 288 17.21 23.45 5.62
N GLU A 289 17.70 24.40 4.82
CA GLU A 289 19.11 24.76 4.76
C GLU A 289 19.64 25.31 6.09
N GLN A 290 18.86 26.17 6.77
CA GLN A 290 19.23 26.67 8.10
C GLN A 290 19.26 25.54 9.14
N LEU A 291 18.26 24.66 9.12
CA LEU A 291 18.22 23.50 10.01
C LEU A 291 19.39 22.54 9.74
N HIS A 292 19.62 22.20 8.47
CA HIS A 292 20.73 21.36 8.03
C HIS A 292 22.08 21.96 8.46
N ALA A 293 22.30 23.27 8.27
CA ALA A 293 23.52 23.95 8.68
C ALA A 293 23.71 23.91 10.21
N TYR A 294 22.65 24.16 10.98
CA TYR A 294 22.68 24.09 12.44
C TYR A 294 23.03 22.68 12.94
N VAL A 295 22.29 21.66 12.47
CA VAL A 295 22.50 20.26 12.84
C VAL A 295 23.91 19.81 12.44
N ARG A 296 24.36 20.13 11.22
CA ARG A 296 25.72 19.85 10.76
C ARG A 296 26.77 20.46 11.67
N GLY A 297 26.60 21.71 12.11
CA GLY A 297 27.51 22.37 13.05
C GLY A 297 27.61 21.66 14.40
N ARG A 298 26.47 21.17 14.92
CA ARG A 298 26.43 20.37 16.16
C ARG A 298 27.11 19.01 15.98
N LEU A 299 26.82 18.30 14.89
CA LEU A 299 27.44 17.01 14.57
C LEU A 299 28.95 17.14 14.33
N CYS A 300 29.40 18.24 13.71
CA CYS A 300 30.81 18.55 13.55
C CYS A 300 31.52 18.78 14.88
N SER A 301 30.87 19.41 15.84
CA SER A 301 31.43 19.57 17.19
C SER A 301 31.56 18.21 17.90
N MET A 302 30.62 17.30 17.64
CA MET A 302 30.56 15.97 18.26
C MET A 302 31.54 14.97 17.63
N TYR A 303 31.56 14.88 16.30
CA TYR A 303 32.35 13.89 15.55
C TYR A 303 33.63 14.49 14.94
N GLN A 304 33.85 15.80 15.04
CA GLN A 304 35.10 16.47 14.65
C GLN A 304 35.56 16.08 13.22
N ASN A 305 36.79 15.61 13.08
CA ASN A 305 37.44 15.32 11.80
C ASN A 305 36.93 14.04 11.09
N ARG A 306 35.82 13.46 11.54
CA ARG A 306 35.26 12.23 10.94
C ARG A 306 34.50 12.50 9.63
N PHE A 307 34.09 13.73 9.36
CA PHE A 307 33.48 14.12 8.07
C PHE A 307 33.71 15.60 7.73
N ASN A 308 33.46 15.98 6.48
CA ASN A 308 33.63 17.36 6.01
C ASN A 308 32.48 18.26 6.51
N CYS A 309 32.79 19.21 7.40
CA CYS A 309 31.83 20.15 7.98
C CYS A 309 31.23 21.17 7.01
N SER A 310 31.81 21.32 5.82
CA SER A 310 31.24 22.14 4.75
C SER A 310 30.47 21.32 3.71
N GLY A 311 30.50 19.99 3.81
CA GLY A 311 29.82 19.06 2.89
C GLY A 311 28.48 18.51 3.42
N PRO A 312 27.92 17.50 2.74
CA PRO A 312 26.72 16.78 3.20
C PRO A 312 26.94 16.08 4.54
N ILE A 313 25.88 15.91 5.33
CA ILE A 313 25.91 15.11 6.56
C ILE A 313 25.92 13.61 6.19
N PRO A 314 26.82 12.79 6.76
CA PRO A 314 26.78 11.34 6.58
C PRO A 314 25.44 10.73 7.06
N ALA A 315 24.82 9.85 6.26
CA ALA A 315 23.49 9.31 6.55
C ALA A 315 23.40 8.52 7.87
N HIS A 316 24.49 7.86 8.29
CA HIS A 316 24.53 7.00 9.47
C HIS A 316 24.55 7.75 10.81
N ILE A 317 24.66 9.08 10.83
CA ILE A 317 24.71 9.88 12.07
C ILE A 317 23.46 10.75 12.30
N LEU A 318 22.35 10.42 11.65
CA LEU A 318 21.09 11.19 11.72
C LEU A 318 20.11 10.69 12.80
N GLY A 319 20.48 9.67 13.57
CA GLY A 319 19.66 9.16 14.68
C GLY A 319 18.58 8.15 14.29
N THR A 320 18.52 7.75 13.01
CA THR A 320 17.57 6.75 12.50
C THR A 320 18.14 6.05 11.28
N PHE A 321 17.58 4.88 10.92
CA PHE A 321 17.77 4.37 9.57
C PHE A 321 16.95 5.21 8.58
N LEU A 322 17.60 5.60 7.50
CA LEU A 322 16.90 5.97 6.28
C LEU A 322 16.85 4.70 5.43
N ILE A 323 15.69 4.05 5.43
CA ILE A 323 15.44 2.85 4.65
C ILE A 323 14.91 3.37 3.31
N PHE A 324 15.74 3.31 2.27
CA PHE A 324 15.39 3.67 0.90
C PHE A 324 15.59 2.47 -0.02
#